data_AF-A0A0F9P8E8-F1
#
_entry.id   AF-A0A0F9P8E8-F1
#
_cell.length_a   1.000
_cell.length_b   1.000
_cell.length_c   1.000
_cell.angle_alpha   90.00
_cell.angle_beta   90.00
_cell.angle_gamma   90.00
#
_symmetry.space_group_name_H-M   'P 1'
#
loop_
_entity.id
_entity.type
_entity.pdbx_description
1 polymer ?
#
loop_
_entity_poly.entity_id
_entity_poly.type
_entity_poly.pdbx_seq_one_letter_code
_entity_poly.pdbx_strand_id
1 'polypeptide(L)'
;MVFITGPKIDEAVEQLRKWYLSTSAALMAALEEGYPYGSSPQSPQQQLEAFFSMTPEGWQELASRLQLRYRGEDNVPELVRADIQEYVTRMSRLAYGGRP
;
A
#
# COMPACT_ATOMS: atom_id res chain seq x y z
N MET A 1 -14.51 17.04 -30.08
CA MET A 1 -14.41 16.68 -28.65
C MET A 1 -14.22 18.00 -27.91
N VAL A 2 -15.25 18.47 -27.21
CA VAL A 2 -15.15 19.72 -26.45
C VAL A 2 -14.38 19.39 -25.18
N PHE A 3 -13.11 19.79 -25.10
CA PHE A 3 -12.40 19.83 -23.84
C PHE A 3 -13.01 20.99 -23.04
N ILE A 4 -13.98 20.69 -22.18
CA ILE A 4 -14.46 21.64 -21.19
C ILE A 4 -13.31 21.79 -20.20
N THR A 5 -12.48 22.82 -20.40
CA THR A 5 -11.39 23.18 -19.50
C THR A 5 -11.74 24.48 -18.79
N GLY A 6 -11.37 24.59 -17.51
CA GLY A 6 -11.58 25.77 -16.70
C GLY A 6 -11.69 25.48 -15.21
N PRO A 7 -11.65 26.51 -14.35
CA PRO A 7 -11.48 26.38 -12.90
C PRO A 7 -12.51 25.48 -12.19
N LYS A 8 -13.74 25.44 -12.72
CA LYS A 8 -14.82 24.61 -12.17
C LYS A 8 -14.64 23.11 -12.44
N ILE A 9 -14.01 22.75 -13.55
CA ILE A 9 -13.70 21.35 -13.85
C ILE A 9 -12.51 20.90 -13.01
N ASP A 10 -11.50 21.75 -12.83
CA ASP A 10 -10.36 21.45 -11.95
C ASP A 10 -10.82 21.24 -10.50
N GLU A 11 -11.74 22.08 -10.02
CA GLU A 11 -12.35 21.91 -8.69
C GLU A 11 -13.14 20.60 -8.59
N ALA A 12 -13.94 20.25 -9.59
CA ALA A 12 -14.68 19.00 -9.61
C ALA A 12 -13.76 17.77 -9.64
N VAL A 13 -12.65 17.83 -10.40
CA VAL A 13 -11.63 16.79 -10.45
C VAL A 13 -10.97 16.61 -9.09
N GLU A 14 -10.60 17.71 -8.41
CA GLU A 14 -10.02 17.67 -7.07
C GLU A 14 -10.99 17.09 -6.03
N GLN A 15 -12.27 17.48 -6.08
CA GLN A 15 -13.30 16.91 -5.20
C GLN A 15 -13.48 15.41 -5.44
N LEU A 16 -13.53 14.99 -6.71
CA LEU A 16 -13.65 13.58 -7.07
C LEU A 16 -12.42 12.78 -6.63
N ARG A 17 -11.21 13.34 -6.79
CA ARG A 17 -9.96 12.74 -6.34
C ARG A 17 -9.98 12.52 -4.82
N LYS A 18 -10.31 13.55 -4.05
CA LYS A 18 -10.42 13.47 -2.58
C LYS A 18 -11.45 12.43 -2.14
N TRP A 19 -12.61 12.42 -2.79
CA TRP A 19 -13.66 11.43 -2.51
C TRP A 19 -13.17 10.00 -2.81
N TYR A 20 -12.52 9.79 -3.95
CA TYR A 20 -11.98 8.48 -4.33
C TYR A 20 -10.94 7.97 -3.32
N LEU A 21 -9.95 8.79 -2.99
CA LEU A 21 -8.87 8.41 -2.06
C LEU A 21 -9.42 8.10 -0.66
N SER A 22 -10.26 8.96 -0.13
CA SER A 22 -10.88 8.75 1.20
C SER A 22 -11.75 7.50 1.24
N THR A 23 -12.57 7.28 0.21
CA THR A 23 -13.44 6.09 0.12
C THR A 23 -12.60 4.82 -0.04
N SER A 24 -11.58 4.84 -0.89
CA SER A 24 -10.70 3.70 -1.10
C SER A 24 -9.95 3.34 0.19
N ALA A 25 -9.39 4.32 0.89
CA ALA A 25 -8.73 4.11 2.17
C ALA A 25 -9.67 3.52 3.23
N ALA A 26 -10.90 4.04 3.34
CA ALA A 26 -11.90 3.55 4.28
C ALA A 26 -12.31 2.09 3.96
N LEU A 27 -12.51 1.76 2.69
CA LEU A 27 -12.84 0.39 2.28
C LEU A 27 -11.68 -0.57 2.51
N MET A 28 -10.44 -0.17 2.22
CA MET A 28 -9.27 -0.98 2.52
C MET A 28 -9.17 -1.25 4.02
N ALA A 29 -9.28 -0.22 4.85
CA ALA A 29 -9.24 -0.39 6.32
C ALA A 29 -10.38 -1.28 6.85
N ALA A 30 -11.58 -1.19 6.25
CA ALA A 30 -12.70 -2.05 6.62
C ALA A 30 -12.47 -3.54 6.25
N LEU A 31 -11.68 -3.80 5.22
CA LEU A 31 -11.33 -5.15 4.77
C LEU A 31 -10.04 -5.68 5.42
N GLU A 32 -9.33 -4.84 6.17
CA GLU A 32 -8.15 -5.21 6.95
C GLU A 32 -8.56 -5.91 8.26
N GLU A 33 -8.98 -7.18 8.16
CA GLU A 33 -9.33 -8.03 9.30
C GLU A 33 -8.08 -8.60 10.00
N GLY A 34 -7.25 -7.71 10.55
CA GLY A 34 -6.00 -8.08 11.25
C GLY A 34 -4.81 -8.38 10.33
N TYR A 35 -5.00 -8.29 9.02
CA TYR A 35 -3.95 -8.39 8.00
C TYR A 35 -4.12 -7.30 6.94
N PRO A 36 -3.02 -6.80 6.32
CA PRO A 36 -3.11 -5.81 5.25
C PRO A 36 -4.03 -6.26 4.11
N TYR A 37 -4.75 -5.31 3.51
CA TYR A 37 -5.67 -5.60 2.43
C TYR A 37 -4.97 -6.33 1.26
N GLY A 38 -5.59 -7.41 0.78
CA GLY A 38 -5.02 -8.24 -0.30
C GLY A 38 -3.89 -9.18 0.14
N SER A 39 -3.64 -9.32 1.45
CA SER A 39 -2.78 -10.36 2.00
C SER A 39 -3.59 -11.51 2.60
N SER A 40 -3.00 -12.69 2.64
CA SER A 40 -3.59 -13.86 3.28
C SER A 40 -3.09 -13.99 4.72
N PRO A 41 -3.91 -14.45 5.67
CA PRO A 41 -3.46 -14.77 7.02
C PRO A 41 -2.30 -15.78 6.99
N GLN A 42 -1.19 -15.43 7.64
CA GLN A 42 0.00 -16.28 7.72
C GLN A 42 0.48 -16.36 9.17
N SER A 43 0.91 -17.56 9.58
CA SER A 43 1.58 -17.72 10.87
C SER A 43 2.90 -16.94 10.90
N PRO A 44 3.42 -16.59 12.10
CA PRO A 44 4.73 -15.96 12.21
C PRO A 44 5.86 -16.68 11.47
N GLN A 45 5.93 -18.02 11.56
CA GLN A 45 6.91 -18.80 10.80
C GLN A 45 6.72 -18.65 9.28
N GLN A 46 5.48 -18.71 8.78
CA GLN A 46 5.19 -18.56 7.34
C GLN A 46 5.57 -17.17 6.82
N GLN A 47 5.33 -16.13 7.63
CA GLN A 47 5.74 -14.76 7.28
C GLN A 47 7.26 -14.64 7.17
N LEU A 48 8.01 -15.25 8.10
CA LEU A 48 9.47 -15.28 8.06
C LEU A 48 10.01 -16.10 6.89
N GLU A 49 9.44 -17.27 6.63
CA GLU A 49 9.82 -18.11 5.50
C GLU A 49 9.60 -17.38 4.18
N ALA A 50 8.44 -16.75 3.99
CA ALA A 50 8.15 -15.93 2.81
C ALA A 50 9.11 -14.74 2.68
N PHE A 51 9.46 -14.09 3.81
CA PHE A 51 10.41 -12.99 3.81
C PHE A 51 11.83 -13.43 3.42
N PHE A 52 12.34 -14.51 4.01
CA PHE A 52 13.70 -15.01 3.73
C PHE A 52 13.84 -15.67 2.35
N SER A 53 12.75 -16.19 1.80
CA SER A 53 12.71 -16.77 0.45
C SER A 53 12.32 -15.77 -0.65
N MET A 54 12.08 -14.50 -0.31
CA MET A 54 11.64 -13.49 -1.26
C MET A 54 12.71 -13.23 -2.33
N THR A 55 12.37 -13.52 -3.59
CA THR A 55 13.24 -13.22 -4.73
C THR A 55 13.13 -11.75 -5.15
N PRO A 56 14.07 -11.23 -5.97
CA PRO A 56 13.96 -9.89 -6.54
C PRO A 56 12.62 -9.64 -7.27
N GLU A 57 12.10 -10.66 -7.97
CA GLU A 57 10.81 -10.59 -8.65
C GLU A 57 9.65 -10.48 -7.66
N GLY A 58 9.69 -11.23 -6.55
CA GLY A 58 8.70 -11.11 -5.47
C GLY A 58 8.69 -9.72 -4.83
N TRP A 59 9.86 -9.10 -4.66
CA TRP A 59 9.97 -7.71 -4.22
C TRP A 59 9.36 -6.72 -5.23
N GLN A 60 9.57 -6.94 -6.53
CA GLN A 60 8.96 -6.11 -7.57
C GLN A 60 7.44 -6.26 -7.61
N GLU A 61 6.92 -7.47 -7.41
CA GLU A 61 5.49 -7.73 -7.34
C GLU A 61 4.86 -7.07 -6.10
N LEU A 62 5.53 -7.16 -4.94
CA LEU A 62 5.10 -6.45 -3.73
C LEU A 62 5.05 -4.93 -3.98
N ALA A 63 6.12 -4.36 -4.54
CA ALA A 63 6.17 -2.93 -4.86
C ALA A 63 5.06 -2.52 -5.84
N SER A 64 4.78 -3.36 -6.86
CA SER A 64 3.71 -3.10 -7.83
C SER A 64 2.32 -3.11 -7.17
N ARG A 65 2.06 -4.05 -6.26
CA ARG A 65 0.82 -4.07 -5.48
C ARG A 65 0.67 -2.83 -4.59
N LEU A 66 1.74 -2.39 -3.95
CA LEU A 66 1.73 -1.16 -3.16
C LEU A 66 1.53 0.10 -4.03
N GLN A 67 2.11 0.16 -5.23
CA GLN A 67 1.83 1.24 -6.18
C GLN A 67 0.34 1.30 -6.58
N LEU A 68 -0.29 0.14 -6.77
CA LEU A 68 -1.73 0.06 -7.04
C LEU A 68 -2.56 0.50 -5.83
N ARG A 69 -2.14 0.14 -4.61
CA ARG A 69 -2.77 0.56 -3.36
C ARG A 69 -2.83 2.07 -3.22
N TYR A 70 -1.73 2.76 -3.52
CA TYR A 70 -1.62 4.22 -3.41
C TYR A 70 -1.97 4.97 -4.69
N ARG A 71 -2.62 4.31 -5.66
CA ARG A 71 -2.95 4.93 -6.93
C ARG A 71 -3.75 6.22 -6.72
N GLY A 72 -3.24 7.32 -7.27
CA GLY A 72 -3.89 8.62 -7.20
C GLY A 72 -3.42 9.50 -6.05
N GLU A 73 -2.52 9.02 -5.18
CA GLU A 73 -1.78 9.86 -4.23
C GLU A 73 -0.68 10.67 -4.96
N ASP A 74 -0.28 11.81 -4.39
CA ASP A 74 0.79 12.66 -4.96
C ASP A 74 2.20 12.11 -4.71
N ASN A 75 2.37 11.30 -3.66
CA ASN A 75 3.65 10.82 -3.14
C ASN A 75 3.73 9.28 -3.12
N VAL A 76 3.21 8.63 -4.16
CA VAL A 76 3.20 7.15 -4.29
C VAL A 76 4.58 6.53 -4.05
N PRO A 77 5.69 7.01 -4.66
CA PRO A 77 7.01 6.40 -4.45
C PRO A 77 7.46 6.42 -2.98
N GLU A 78 7.16 7.50 -2.25
CA GLU A 78 7.49 7.65 -0.84
C GLU A 78 6.66 6.71 0.02
N LEU A 79 5.36 6.62 -0.24
CA LEU A 79 4.44 5.71 0.48
C LEU A 79 4.84 4.24 0.29
N VAL A 80 5.14 3.83 -0.95
CA VAL A 80 5.62 2.48 -1.25
C VAL A 80 6.92 2.18 -0.51
N ARG A 81 7.87 3.13 -0.49
CA ARG A 81 9.13 2.97 0.24
C ARG A 81 8.90 2.82 1.74
N ALA A 82 8.00 3.62 2.31
CA ALA A 82 7.67 3.55 3.73
C ALA A 82 7.06 2.20 4.11
N ASP A 83 6.10 1.68 3.34
CA ASP A 83 5.46 0.39 3.58
C ASP A 83 6.46 -0.78 3.46
N ILE A 84 7.35 -0.74 2.46
CA ILE A 84 8.42 -1.75 2.32
C ILE A 84 9.35 -1.71 3.53
N GLN A 85 9.75 -0.51 3.98
CA GLN A 85 10.62 -0.36 5.13
C GLN A 85 9.95 -0.86 6.42
N GLU A 86 8.66 -0.56 6.61
CA GLU A 86 7.88 -1.08 7.74
C GLU A 86 7.80 -2.60 7.69
N TYR A 87 7.52 -3.18 6.52
CA TYR A 87 7.48 -4.63 6.33
C TYR A 87 8.81 -5.29 6.71
N VAL A 88 9.94 -4.79 6.19
CA VAL A 88 11.29 -5.28 6.52
C VAL A 88 11.59 -5.13 8.01
N THR A 89 11.23 -4.00 8.61
CA THR A 89 11.43 -3.73 10.04
C THR A 89 10.64 -4.71 10.90
N ARG A 90 9.37 -4.95 10.55
CA ARG A 90 8.48 -5.89 11.23
C ARG A 90 9.02 -7.31 11.15
N MET A 91 9.45 -7.75 9.97
CA MET A 91 10.03 -9.09 9.78
C MET A 91 11.35 -9.24 10.54
N SER A 92 12.18 -8.20 10.57
CA SER A 92 13.44 -8.20 11.34
C SER A 92 13.19 -8.28 12.85
N ARG A 93 12.19 -7.56 13.38
CA ARG A 93 11.75 -7.70 14.78
C ARG A 93 11.24 -9.10 15.09
N LEU A 94 10.48 -9.69 14.17
CA LEU A 94 9.94 -11.03 14.32
C LEU A 94 11.03 -12.11 14.29
N ALA A 95 12.04 -11.95 13.43
CA ALA A 95 13.15 -12.90 13.26
C ALA A 95 14.14 -12.86 14.44
N TYR A 96 14.46 -11.66 14.94
CA TYR A 96 15.55 -11.46 15.89
C TYR A 96 15.09 -10.98 17.27
N GLY A 97 13.79 -10.92 17.52
CA GLY A 97 13.21 -10.58 18.84
C GLY A 97 13.47 -9.14 19.30
N GLY A 98 13.65 -8.20 18.37
CA GLY A 98 14.05 -6.82 18.67
C GLY A 98 13.07 -6.08 19.59
N ARG A 99 13.52 -5.75 20.81
CA ARG A 99 12.98 -4.66 21.64
C ARG A 99 13.25 -3.30 20.96
N PRO A 100 12.41 -2.28 21.21
CA PRO A 100 12.37 -1.02 20.45
C PRO A 100 13.70 -0.28 20.36
#